data_AF-T1BVJ3-F1
#
_entry.id   AF-T1BVJ3-F1
#
_cell.length_a   1.000
_cell.length_b   1.000
_cell.length_c   1.000
_cell.angle_alpha   90.00
_cell.angle_beta   90.00
_cell.angle_gamma   90.00
#
_symmetry.space_group_name_H-M   'P 1'
#
loop_
_entity.id
_entity.type
_entity.pdbx_description
1 polymer ?
#
loop_
_entity_poly.entity_id
_entity_poly.type
_entity_poly.pdbx_seq_one_letter_code
_entity_poly.pdbx_strand_id
1 'polypeptide(L)' 'MIVTLKTRALASLDEVRAFLDGNAPVQFIAPVGAARYRWLEDTLRPFRYDALKRADKGLLQAFLRKVTGYSRAQLTRLI' A
#
# COMPACT_ATOMS: atom_id res chain seq x y z
N MET A 1 0.34 9.99 -20.93
CA MET A 1 -1.07 9.70 -20.59
C MET A 1 -1.11 9.22 -19.15
N ILE A 2 -1.55 10.06 -18.22
CA ILE A 2 -1.64 9.72 -16.80
C ILE A 2 -3.03 9.13 -16.59
N VAL A 3 -3.11 7.81 -16.42
CA VAL A 3 -4.36 7.15 -16.04
C VAL A 3 -4.54 7.36 -14.55
N THR A 4 -5.36 8.36 -14.18
CA THR A 4 -5.76 8.57 -12.79
C THR A 4 -6.83 7.53 -12.45
N LEU A 5 -6.38 6.34 -12.05
CA LEU A 5 -7.27 5.31 -11.54
C LEU A 5 -7.72 5.73 -10.13
N LYS A 6 -9.00 6.12 -9.98
CA LYS A 6 -9.64 6.30 -8.66
C LYS A 6 -9.83 4.94 -8.01
N THR A 7 -8.76 4.33 -7.50
CA THR A 7 -8.91 3.31 -6.48
C THR A 7 -9.32 4.02 -5.20
N ARG A 8 -10.37 3.56 -4.54
CA ARG A 8 -10.71 4.00 -3.18
C ARG A 8 -9.48 3.67 -2.33
N ALA A 9 -8.63 4.67 -2.07
CA ALA A 9 -7.45 4.48 -1.25
C ALA A 9 -7.97 4.06 0.12
N LEU A 10 -7.58 2.87 0.58
CA LEU A 10 -7.93 2.40 1.91
C LEU A 10 -7.48 3.50 2.88
N ALA A 11 -8.40 4.02 3.67
CA ALA A 11 -8.16 5.18 4.52
C ALA A 11 -7.90 4.78 5.98
N SER A 12 -8.07 3.48 6.31
CA SER A 12 -7.91 2.97 7.66
C SER A 12 -7.24 1.60 7.70
N LEU A 13 -6.61 1.29 8.84
CA LEU A 13 -5.95 -0.01 9.04
C LEU A 13 -6.95 -1.17 9.07
N ASP A 14 -8.19 -0.92 9.49
CA ASP A 14 -9.24 -1.94 9.46
C ASP A 14 -9.67 -2.28 8.03
N GLU A 15 -9.74 -1.29 7.13
CA GLU A 15 -9.97 -1.54 5.71
C GLU A 15 -8.81 -2.32 5.07
N VAL A 16 -7.56 -1.99 5.46
CA VAL A 16 -6.36 -2.74 5.05
C VAL A 16 -6.44 -4.19 5.51
N ARG A 17 -6.87 -4.43 6.75
CA ARG A 17 -7.04 -5.78 7.29
C ARG A 17 -8.15 -6.55 6.56
N ALA A 18 -9.32 -5.94 6.37
CA ALA A 18 -10.42 -6.55 5.63
C ALA A 18 -10.04 -6.92 4.19
N PHE A 19 -9.21 -6.10 3.53
CA PHE A 19 -8.64 -6.42 2.22
C PHE A 19 -7.68 -7.61 2.26
N LEU A 20 -6.78 -7.65 3.25
CA LEU A 20 -5.84 -8.77 3.42
C LEU A 20 -6.58 -10.09 3.67
N ASP A 21 -7.65 -10.05 4.45
CA ASP A 21 -8.54 -11.17 4.75
C ASP A 21 -9.39 -11.63 3.55
N GLY A 22 -9.31 -10.92 2.41
CA GLY A 22 -9.98 -11.31 1.16
C GLY A 22 -11.44 -10.88 1.06
N ASN A 23 -11.93 -10.10 2.02
CA ASN A 23 -13.33 -9.63 2.08
C ASN A 23 -13.59 -8.37 1.26
N ALA A 24 -12.61 -7.87 0.50
CA ALA A 24 -12.78 -6.67 -0.33
C ALA A 24 -12.33 -6.92 -1.78
N PRO A 25 -13.22 -6.77 -2.78
CA PRO A 25 -12.87 -6.84 -4.18
C PRO A 25 -12.23 -5.51 -4.61
N VAL A 26 -10.94 -5.35 -4.37
CA VAL A 26 -10.21 -4.15 -4.79
C VAL A 26 -9.09 -4.53 -5.75
N GLN A 27 -9.22 -4.11 -7.00
CA GLN A 27 -8.14 -4.19 -7.98
C GLN A 27 -7.22 -2.97 -7.79
N PHE A 28 -5.97 -3.23 -7.43
CA PHE A 28 -4.93 -2.21 -7.41
C PHE A 28 -3.96 -2.48 -8.55
N ILE A 29 -3.65 -1.43 -9.30
CA ILE A 29 -2.57 -1.46 -10.29
C ILE A 29 -1.40 -0.74 -9.65
N ALA A 30 -0.34 -1.49 -9.34
CA ALA A 30 0.89 -0.89 -8.85
C ALA A 30 1.57 -0.07 -9.97
N PRO A 31 2.06 1.14 -9.67
CA PRO A 31 2.78 1.92 -10.66
C PRO A 31 4.13 1.30 -10.99
N VAL A 32 4.65 1.64 -12.17
CA VAL A 32 5.95 1.17 -12.68
C VAL A 32 6.91 2.36 -12.79
N GLY A 33 8.22 2.12 -12.68
CA GLY A 33 9.24 3.16 -12.88
C GLY A 33 9.32 4.19 -11.75
N ALA A 34 9.60 5.45 -12.08
CA ALA A 34 9.80 6.52 -11.10
C ALA A 34 8.53 6.88 -10.29
N ALA A 35 7.34 6.56 -10.81
CA ALA A 35 6.07 6.80 -10.13
C ALA A 35 5.85 5.92 -8.88
N ARG A 36 6.69 4.88 -8.70
CA ARG A 36 6.61 3.93 -7.59
C ARG A 36 6.79 4.58 -6.23
N TYR A 37 7.86 5.37 -6.07
CA TYR A 37 8.17 6.02 -4.79
C TYR A 37 7.07 6.98 -4.38
N ARG A 38 6.61 7.81 -5.32
CA ARG A 38 5.52 8.75 -5.07
C ARG A 38 4.22 8.05 -4.69
N TRP A 39 3.87 6.95 -5.35
CA TRP A 39 2.67 6.20 -5.01
C TRP A 39 2.77 5.51 -3.64
N LEU A 40 3.94 4.95 -3.29
CA LEU A 40 4.18 4.40 -1.96
C LEU A 40 4.01 5.49 -0.90
N GLU A 41 4.62 6.65 -1.11
CA GLU A 41 4.51 7.79 -0.19
C GLU A 41 3.07 8.29 -0.07
N ASP A 42 2.37 8.50 -1.18
CA ASP A 42 0.97 8.93 -1.21
C ASP A 42 0.03 7.90 -0.55
N THR A 43 0.36 6.62 -0.64
CA THR A 43 -0.39 5.53 0.01
C THR A 43 -0.13 5.48 1.51
N LEU A 44 1.11 5.73 1.96
CA LEU A 44 1.52 5.60 3.35
C LEU A 44 1.26 6.88 4.18
N ARG A 45 1.25 8.04 3.53
CA ARG A 45 1.08 9.35 4.16
C ARG A 45 -0.22 9.49 4.98
N PRO A 46 -1.40 9.07 4.50
CA PRO A 46 -2.64 9.13 5.28
C PRO A 46 -2.59 8.33 6.58
N PHE A 47 -1.80 7.24 6.60
CA PHE A 47 -1.63 6.37 7.76
C PHE A 47 -0.57 6.87 8.75
N ARG A 48 0.13 7.97 8.44
CA ARG A 48 1.26 8.48 9.22
C ARG A 48 2.26 7.36 9.51
N TYR A 49 2.68 6.65 8.46
CA TYR A 49 3.46 5.42 8.57
C TYR A 49 4.65 5.52 9.54
N ASP A 50 5.37 6.64 9.57
CA ASP A 50 6.51 6.84 10.48
C ASP A 50 6.14 6.70 11.96
N ALA A 51 4.95 7.19 12.34
CA ALA A 51 4.41 7.17 13.70
C ALA A 51 3.71 5.84 14.07
N LEU A 52 3.55 4.91 13.12
CA LEU A 52 2.88 3.63 13.36
C LEU A 52 3.74 2.68 14.19
N LYS A 53 3.07 1.84 14.98
CA LYS A 53 3.70 0.73 15.71
C LYS A 53 4.15 -0.34 14.72
N ARG A 54 5.10 -1.19 15.13
CA ARG A 54 5.64 -2.28 14.29
C ARG A 54 4.56 -3.20 13.72
N ALA A 55 3.50 -3.49 14.49
CA ALA A 55 2.39 -4.33 14.04
C ALA A 55 1.63 -3.67 12.86
N ASP A 56 1.28 -2.40 13.00
CA ASP A 56 0.54 -1.64 11.98
C ASP A 56 1.38 -1.41 10.72
N LYS A 57 2.70 -1.18 10.89
CA LYS A 57 3.65 -1.16 9.77
C LYS A 57 3.67 -2.49 9.02
N GLY A 58 3.58 -3.60 9.75
CA GLY A 58 3.50 -4.95 9.16
C GLY A 58 2.25 -5.16 8.31
N LEU A 59 1.09 -4.66 8.76
CA LEU A 59 -0.16 -4.69 7.99
C LEU A 59 -0.03 -3.93 6.66
N LEU A 60 0.49 -2.70 6.71
CA LEU A 60 0.69 -1.91 5.49
C LEU A 60 1.73 -2.53 4.55
N GLN A 61 2.81 -3.11 5.08
CA GLN A 61 3.76 -3.86 4.25
C GLN A 61 3.11 -5.08 3.60
N ALA A 62 2.31 -5.86 4.32
CA ALA A 62 1.59 -7.00 3.75
C ALA A 62 0.64 -6.58 2.63
N PHE A 63 -0.06 -5.46 2.84
CA PHE A 63 -0.92 -4.84 1.82
C PHE A 63 -0.13 -4.45 0.58
N LEU A 64 0.95 -3.69 0.75
CA LEU A 64 1.81 -3.26 -0.35
C LEU A 64 2.37 -4.46 -1.11
N ARG A 65 2.79 -5.54 -0.43
CA ARG A 65 3.23 -6.78 -1.10
C ARG A 65 2.14 -7.40 -1.96
N LYS A 66 0.91 -7.47 -1.45
CA LYS A 66 -0.22 -8.09 -2.16
C LYS A 66 -0.63 -7.28 -3.39
N VAL A 67 -0.50 -5.95 -3.30
CA VAL A 67 -0.84 -5.01 -4.39
C VAL A 67 0.28 -4.90 -5.43
N THR A 68 1.53 -4.79 -5.01
CA THR A 68 2.67 -4.54 -5.92
C THR A 68 3.39 -5.79 -6.39
N GLY A 69 3.15 -6.94 -5.73
CA GLY A 69 3.90 -8.17 -5.96
C GLY A 69 5.34 -8.12 -5.45
N TYR A 70 5.74 -7.09 -4.71
CA TYR A 70 7.09 -6.98 -4.19
C TYR A 70 7.37 -8.00 -3.09
N SER A 71 8.62 -8.46 -3.07
CA SER A 71 9.17 -9.17 -1.92
C SER A 71 9.27 -8.22 -0.72
N ARG A 72 9.33 -8.81 0.48
CA ARG A 72 9.56 -8.06 1.73
C ARG A 72 10.83 -7.21 1.66
N ALA A 73 11.93 -7.78 1.16
CA ALA A 73 13.21 -7.09 1.04
C ALA A 73 13.16 -5.89 0.08
N GLN A 74 12.41 -5.99 -1.01
CA GLN A 74 12.22 -4.87 -1.94
C GLN A 74 11.45 -3.73 -1.26
N LEU A 75 10.37 -4.02 -0.54
CA LEU A 75 9.62 -2.97 0.16
C LEU A 75 10.41 -2.31 1.27
N THR A 76 11.17 -3.05 2.08
CA THR A 76 12.01 -2.45 3.12
C THR A 76 13.09 -1.52 2.55
N ARG A 77 13.46 -1.66 1.28
CA ARG A 77 14.39 -0.73 0.60
C ARG A 77 13.71 0.49 0.00
N LEU A 78 12.38 0.45 -0.17
CA LEU A 78 11.60 1.49 -0.84
C LEU A 78 10.89 2.44 0.14
N ILE A 79 10.75 2.03 1.41
CA ILE A 79 10.02 2.72 2.47
C ILE A 79 10.98 3.12 3.58
#